data_AF-A0A1S9PHG5-F1
#
_entry.id   AF-A0A1S9PHG5-F1
#
_cell.length_a   1.000
_cell.length_b   1.000
_cell.length_c   1.000
_cell.angle_alpha   90.00
_cell.angle_beta   90.00
_cell.angle_gamma   90.00
#
_symmetry.space_group_name_H-M   'P 1'
#
loop_
_entity.id
_entity.type
_entity.pdbx_description
1 polymer ?
#
loop_
_entity_poly.entity_id
_entity_poly.type
_entity_poly.pdbx_seq_one_letter_code
_entity_poly.pdbx_strand_id
1 'polypeptide(L)'
;MLLKKRIPVHYILGKVKNELPYVLVVGLLVNYLTSHYKNLIPIMPIAIPTFIGTAISVILSFKINQSYDRWWEARKVWGSIVNESRNFILQLQSFVSKDKQEAIRMMAHRQIAWCYSLGQSLRGLDPTANLHKYLSAAELEKINTHITNRWQFCSLMRCN
;
A
#
# COMPACT_ATOMS: atom_id res chain seq x y z
N MET A 1 4.90 1.46 15.11
CA MET A 1 3.77 0.64 14.62
C MET A 1 4.30 -0.74 14.28
N LEU A 2 4.71 -1.49 15.30
CA LEU A 2 4.91 -2.93 15.21
C LEU A 2 3.51 -3.53 15.40
N LEU A 3 2.97 -4.20 14.38
CA LEU A 3 1.70 -4.90 14.51
C LEU A 3 1.89 -6.02 15.53
N LYS A 4 1.51 -5.79 16.80
CA LYS A 4 1.39 -6.84 17.85
C LYS A 4 0.24 -7.83 17.57
N LYS A 5 -0.30 -7.85 16.35
CA LYS A 5 -1.45 -8.67 16.00
C LYS A 5 -0.96 -10.00 15.46
N ARG A 6 -1.19 -11.08 16.21
CA ARG A 6 -0.99 -12.45 15.71
C ARG A 6 -1.95 -12.64 14.52
N ILE A 7 -1.41 -12.89 13.33
CA ILE A 7 -2.23 -13.15 12.15
C ILE A 7 -2.85 -14.53 12.35
N PRO A 8 -4.19 -14.65 12.42
CA PRO A 8 -4.83 -15.95 12.62
C PRO A 8 -4.60 -16.83 11.39
N VAL A 9 -4.26 -18.10 11.60
CA VAL A 9 -3.99 -19.09 10.53
C VAL A 9 -5.16 -19.19 9.54
N HIS A 10 -6.39 -19.02 10.03
CA HIS A 10 -7.59 -18.98 9.20
C HIS A 10 -7.57 -17.90 8.11
N TYR A 11 -6.90 -16.77 8.33
CA TYR A 11 -6.76 -15.72 7.31
C TYR A 11 -5.90 -16.17 6.12
N ILE A 12 -4.81 -16.89 6.41
CA ILE A 12 -3.93 -17.45 5.36
C ILE A 12 -4.67 -18.53 4.59
N LEU A 13 -5.36 -19.43 5.30
CA LEU A 13 -6.17 -20.49 4.69
C LEU A 13 -7.31 -19.91 3.83
N GLY A 14 -7.92 -18.81 4.24
CA GLY A 14 -8.94 -18.11 3.45
C GLY A 14 -8.41 -17.57 2.11
N LYS A 15 -7.13 -17.15 2.06
CA LYS A 15 -6.46 -16.69 0.84
C LYS A 15 -6.11 -17.83 -0.13
N VAL A 16 -5.78 -19.01 0.38
CA VAL A 16 -5.29 -20.16 -0.41
C VAL A 16 -6.38 -21.22 -0.67
N LYS A 17 -7.62 -20.99 -0.19
CA LYS A 17 -8.71 -21.97 -0.19
C LYS A 17 -9.06 -22.57 -1.56
N ASN A 18 -8.85 -21.84 -2.66
CA ASN A 18 -9.12 -22.33 -4.02
C ASN A 18 -7.90 -23.01 -4.65
N GLU A 19 -6.70 -22.55 -4.31
CA GLU A 19 -5.44 -23.09 -4.84
C GLU A 19 -5.15 -24.49 -4.26
N LEU A 20 -5.48 -24.69 -2.97
CA LEU A 20 -5.21 -25.94 -2.27
C LEU A 20 -5.96 -27.16 -2.86
N PRO A 21 -7.29 -27.12 -3.07
CA PRO A 21 -7.99 -28.22 -3.73
C PRO A 21 -7.57 -28.37 -5.20
N TYR A 22 -7.24 -27.28 -5.91
CA TYR A 22 -6.74 -27.37 -7.28
C TYR A 22 -5.44 -28.17 -7.37
N VAL A 23 -4.43 -27.83 -6.56
CA VAL A 23 -3.15 -28.57 -6.51
C VAL A 23 -3.36 -30.02 -6.08
N LEU A 24 -4.27 -30.26 -5.13
CA LEU A 24 -4.59 -31.61 -4.67
C LEU A 24 -5.24 -32.47 -5.77
N VAL A 25 -6.22 -31.93 -6.50
CA VAL A 25 -6.90 -32.64 -7.60
C VAL A 25 -5.92 -32.94 -8.74
N VAL A 26 -5.11 -31.96 -9.15
CA VAL A 26 -4.09 -32.17 -10.20
C VAL A 26 -3.06 -33.21 -9.74
N GLY A 27 -2.59 -33.13 -8.50
CA GLY A 27 -1.64 -34.09 -7.94
C GLY A 27 -2.19 -35.52 -7.90
N LEU A 28 -3.43 -35.70 -7.45
CA LEU A 28 -4.11 -37.00 -7.44
C LEU A 28 -4.35 -37.53 -8.85
N LEU A 29 -4.74 -36.67 -9.79
CA LEU A 29 -4.94 -37.03 -11.19
C LEU A 29 -3.64 -37.53 -11.82
N VAL A 30 -2.54 -36.78 -11.68
CA VAL A 30 -1.22 -37.18 -12.20
C VAL A 30 -0.76 -38.49 -11.56
N ASN A 31 -0.96 -38.66 -10.25
CA ASN A 31 -0.63 -39.90 -9.55
C ASN A 31 -1.45 -41.10 -10.08
N TYR A 32 -2.75 -40.91 -10.27
CA TYR A 32 -3.65 -41.94 -10.82
C TYR A 32 -3.25 -42.34 -12.24
N LEU A 33 -3.02 -41.37 -13.14
CA LEU A 33 -2.56 -41.65 -14.51
C LEU A 33 -1.23 -42.40 -14.52
N THR A 34 -0.27 -41.96 -13.70
CA THR A 34 1.05 -42.61 -13.61
C THR A 34 0.93 -44.04 -13.11
N SER A 35 0.01 -44.33 -12.18
CA SER A 35 -0.21 -45.68 -11.66
C SER A 35 -0.90 -46.61 -12.66
N HIS A 36 -1.86 -46.08 -13.44
CA HIS A 36 -2.61 -46.87 -14.43
C HIS A 36 -1.78 -47.16 -15.70
N TYR A 37 -0.98 -46.19 -16.16
CA TYR A 37 -0.20 -46.27 -17.40
C TYR A 37 1.30 -46.49 -17.17
N LYS A 38 1.70 -47.16 -16.08
CA LYS A 38 3.12 -47.40 -15.70
C LYS A 38 3.99 -47.96 -16.83
N ASN A 39 3.41 -48.75 -17.74
CA ASN A 39 4.15 -49.43 -18.81
C ASN A 39 4.34 -48.55 -20.07
N LEU A 40 3.58 -47.47 -20.22
CA LEU A 40 3.67 -46.56 -21.37
C LEU A 40 4.38 -45.24 -21.04
N ILE A 41 4.48 -44.86 -19.76
CA ILE A 41 5.04 -43.57 -19.34
C ILE A 41 6.49 -43.75 -18.86
N PRO A 42 7.48 -43.06 -19.45
CA PRO A 42 8.85 -43.08 -18.96
C PRO A 42 8.98 -42.39 -17.60
N ILE A 43 9.94 -42.85 -16.79
CA ILE A 43 10.23 -42.29 -15.47
C ILE A 43 10.64 -40.82 -15.64
N MET A 44 9.89 -39.91 -15.03
CA MET A 44 10.22 -38.48 -15.02
C MET A 44 11.36 -38.20 -14.03
N PRO A 45 12.47 -37.56 -14.46
CA PRO A 45 13.55 -37.19 -13.54
C PRO A 45 13.11 -36.12 -12.53
N ILE A 46 13.32 -36.39 -11.24
CA ILE A 46 13.02 -35.45 -10.14
C ILE A 46 13.86 -34.15 -10.24
N ALA A 47 14.96 -34.20 -10.98
CA ALA A 47 15.82 -33.04 -11.24
C ALA A 47 15.05 -31.87 -11.88
N ILE A 48 14.07 -32.14 -12.76
CA ILE A 48 13.34 -31.09 -13.47
C ILE A 48 12.46 -30.26 -12.51
N PRO A 49 11.52 -30.86 -11.74
CA PRO A 49 10.77 -30.11 -10.72
C PRO A 49 11.66 -29.41 -9.69
N THR A 50 12.76 -30.06 -9.29
CA THR A 50 13.69 -29.50 -8.30
C THR A 50 14.34 -28.22 -8.82
N PHE A 51 14.88 -28.24 -10.04
CA PHE A 51 15.50 -27.07 -10.67
C PHE A 51 14.50 -25.91 -10.81
N ILE A 52 13.28 -26.20 -11.27
CA ILE A 52 12.22 -25.19 -11.42
C ILE A 52 11.85 -24.62 -10.05
N GLY A 53 11.68 -25.45 -9.02
CA GLY A 53 11.37 -25.03 -7.66
C GLY A 53 12.45 -24.11 -7.08
N THR A 54 13.73 -24.46 -7.26
CA THR A 54 14.85 -23.63 -6.83
C THR A 54 14.87 -22.29 -7.57
N ALA A 55 14.68 -22.29 -8.89
CA ALA A 55 14.64 -21.06 -9.69
C ALA A 55 13.50 -20.12 -9.23
N ILE A 56 12.30 -20.66 -9.02
CA ILE A 56 11.14 -19.89 -8.52
C ILE A 56 11.42 -19.32 -7.12
N SER A 57 12.02 -20.11 -6.23
CA SER A 57 12.37 -19.67 -4.86
C SER A 57 13.33 -18.48 -4.86
N VAL A 58 14.37 -18.54 -5.68
CA VAL A 58 15.35 -17.45 -5.83
C VAL A 58 14.70 -16.19 -6.39
N ILE A 59 13.90 -16.31 -7.46
CA ILE A 59 13.19 -15.17 -8.06
C ILE A 59 12.21 -14.54 -7.05
N LEU A 60 11.49 -15.37 -6.30
CA LEU A 60 10.56 -14.93 -5.27
C LEU A 60 11.28 -14.15 -4.16
N SER A 61 12.45 -14.61 -3.72
CA SER A 61 13.28 -13.92 -2.72
C SER A 61 13.63 -12.50 -3.18
N PHE A 62 14.12 -12.34 -4.41
CA PHE A 62 14.43 -11.02 -4.97
C PHE A 62 13.21 -10.11 -5.05
N LYS A 63 12.05 -10.64 -5.47
CA LYS A 63 10.79 -9.87 -5.53
C LYS A 63 10.30 -9.42 -4.16
N ILE A 64 10.42 -10.28 -3.15
CA ILE A 64 10.03 -9.95 -1.76
C ILE A 64 10.92 -8.82 -1.24
N ASN A 65 12.24 -8.91 -1.44
CA ASN A 65 13.19 -7.89 -1.00
C ASN A 65 12.87 -6.52 -1.62
N GLN A 66 12.67 -6.45 -2.93
CA GLN A 66 12.31 -5.19 -3.61
C GLN A 66 10.97 -4.61 -3.11
N SER A 67 9.98 -5.47 -2.88
CA SER A 67 8.68 -5.03 -2.36
C SER A 67 8.79 -4.51 -0.93
N TYR A 68 9.64 -5.13 -0.12
CA TYR A 68 9.94 -4.69 1.25
C TYR A 68 10.66 -3.35 1.27
N ASP A 69 11.65 -3.14 0.41
CA ASP A 69 12.38 -1.87 0.31
C ASP A 69 11.45 -0.73 -0.08
N ARG A 70 10.57 -0.92 -1.07
CA ARG A 70 9.55 0.07 -1.45
C ARG A 70 8.58 0.38 -0.30
N TRP A 71 8.14 -0.63 0.42
CA TRP A 71 7.29 -0.44 1.61
C TRP A 71 8.02 0.36 2.71
N TRP A 72 9.29 0.02 2.95
CA TRP A 72 10.12 0.69 3.94
C TRP A 72 10.43 2.14 3.55
N GLU A 73 10.69 2.41 2.27
CA GLU A 73 10.86 3.76 1.74
C GLU A 73 9.62 4.62 1.96
N ALA A 74 8.43 4.14 1.58
CA ALA A 74 7.18 4.84 1.84
C ALA A 74 6.98 5.14 3.33
N ARG A 75 7.34 4.19 4.21
CA ARG A 75 7.28 4.38 5.66
C ARG A 75 8.25 5.44 6.17
N LYS A 76 9.48 5.50 5.63
CA LYS A 76 10.48 6.53 5.95
C LYS A 76 10.00 7.92 5.52
N VAL A 77 9.50 8.06 4.29
CA VAL A 77 8.95 9.31 3.77
C VAL A 77 7.80 9.81 4.65
N TRP A 78 6.83 8.95 4.99
CA TRP A 78 5.74 9.33 5.88
C TRP A 78 6.23 9.72 7.28
N GLY A 79 7.29 9.06 7.78
CA GLY A 79 7.94 9.43 9.04
C GLY A 79 8.59 10.81 9.00
N SER A 80 9.29 11.12 7.91
CA SER A 80 9.88 12.44 7.66
C SER A 80 8.80 13.52 7.62
N ILE A 81 7.69 13.31 6.89
CA ILE A 81 6.56 14.25 6.84
C ILE A 81 6.04 14.61 8.24
N VAL A 82 5.84 13.61 9.11
CA VAL A 82 5.37 13.85 10.48
C VAL A 82 6.38 14.65 11.30
N ASN A 83 7.68 14.35 11.15
CA ASN A 83 8.73 15.06 11.86
C ASN A 83 8.86 16.51 11.38
N GLU A 84 8.91 16.73 10.07
CA GLU A 84 8.98 18.07 9.48
C GLU A 84 7.73 18.90 9.80
N SER A 85 6.55 18.28 9.84
CA SER A 85 5.33 18.98 10.27
C SER A 85 5.44 19.49 11.72
N ARG A 86 6.06 18.72 12.62
CA ARG A 86 6.30 19.16 14.00
C ARG A 86 7.33 20.27 14.07
N ASN A 87 8.45 20.11 13.36
CA ASN A 87 9.51 21.11 13.27
C ASN A 87 8.97 22.44 12.71
N PHE A 88 8.12 22.38 11.70
CA PHE A 88 7.48 23.55 11.10
C PHE A 88 6.70 24.37 12.13
N ILE A 89 5.85 23.73 12.95
CA ILE A 89 5.09 24.43 14.00
C ILE A 89 6.00 24.95 15.11
N LEU A 90 7.03 24.21 15.51
CA LEU A 90 8.01 24.67 16.50
C LEU A 90 8.79 25.90 16.02
N GLN A 91 9.18 25.92 14.75
CA GLN A 91 9.85 27.07 14.12
C GLN A 91 8.90 28.27 14.04
N LEU A 92 7.64 28.06 13.66
CA LEU A 92 6.63 29.13 13.69
C LEU A 92 6.46 29.71 15.09
N GLN A 93 6.41 28.88 16.13
CA GLN A 93 6.32 29.34 17.52
C GLN A 93 7.57 30.08 18.00
N SER A 94 8.74 29.72 17.47
CA SER A 94 10.02 30.33 17.86
C SER A 94 10.28 31.67 17.15
N PHE A 95 9.92 31.77 15.87
CA PHE A 95 10.24 32.93 15.03
C PHE A 95 9.10 33.96 14.93
N VAL A 96 7.85 33.57 15.15
CA VAL A 96 6.72 34.49 15.06
C VAL A 96 6.42 35.10 16.42
N SER A 97 6.20 36.42 16.44
CA SER A 97 5.85 37.18 17.63
C SER A 97 4.59 36.61 18.34
N LYS A 98 4.60 36.65 19.68
CA LYS A 98 3.57 36.01 20.53
C LYS A 98 2.16 36.59 20.37
N ASP A 99 2.01 37.75 19.76
CA ASP A 99 0.74 38.38 19.40
C ASP A 99 0.02 37.67 18.23
N LYS A 100 0.71 36.86 17.44
CA LYS A 100 0.15 36.16 16.26
C LYS A 100 -0.18 34.69 16.48
N GLN A 101 -0.58 34.32 17.71
CA GLN A 101 -0.94 32.92 18.04
C GLN A 101 -2.04 32.34 17.12
N GLU A 102 -2.99 33.18 16.73
CA GLU A 102 -4.09 32.74 15.85
C GLU A 102 -3.60 32.37 14.45
N ALA A 103 -2.61 33.10 13.93
CA ALA A 103 -1.98 32.77 12.64
C ALA A 103 -1.20 31.44 12.73
N ILE A 104 -0.51 31.18 13.85
CA ILE A 104 0.19 29.91 14.08
C ILE A 104 -0.82 28.75 14.14
N ARG A 105 -1.95 28.92 14.83
CA ARG A 105 -3.03 27.92 14.88
C ARG A 105 -3.62 27.66 13.50
N MET A 106 -3.86 28.69 12.71
CA MET A 106 -4.37 28.55 11.34
C MET A 106 -3.38 27.74 10.46
N MET A 107 -2.08 28.04 10.55
CA MET A 107 -1.05 27.28 9.82
C MET A 107 -0.97 25.81 10.27
N ALA A 108 -1.13 25.55 11.56
CA ALA A 108 -1.19 24.18 12.09
C ALA A 108 -2.40 23.41 11.53
N HIS A 109 -3.58 24.03 11.49
CA HIS A 109 -4.78 23.39 10.93
C HIS A 109 -4.62 23.10 9.43
N ARG A 110 -4.02 24.02 8.67
CA ARG A 110 -3.69 23.80 7.25
C ARG A 110 -2.71 22.64 7.05
N GLN A 111 -1.70 22.51 7.92
CA GLN A 111 -0.75 21.40 7.85
C GLN A 111 -1.44 20.04 8.14
N ILE A 112 -2.35 20.00 9.11
CA ILE A 112 -3.15 18.82 9.42
C ILE A 112 -4.06 18.45 8.24
N ALA A 113 -4.74 19.45 7.67
CA ALA A 113 -5.58 19.32 6.48
C ALA A 113 -4.79 18.73 5.30
N TRP A 114 -3.59 19.25 5.03
CA TRP A 114 -2.73 18.75 3.97
C TRP A 114 -2.32 17.28 4.18
N CYS A 115 -1.91 16.91 5.39
CA CYS A 115 -1.57 15.52 5.74
C CYS A 115 -2.77 14.57 5.51
N TYR A 116 -3.99 15.01 5.86
CA TYR A 116 -5.19 14.21 5.65
C TYR A 116 -5.50 14.05 4.16
N SER A 117 -5.48 15.14 3.41
CA SER A 117 -5.74 15.16 1.97
C SER A 117 -4.72 14.32 1.20
N LEU A 118 -3.43 14.41 1.55
CA LEU A 118 -2.37 13.58 0.98
C LEU A 118 -2.64 12.09 1.22
N GLY A 119 -3.03 11.71 2.45
CA GLY A 119 -3.35 10.33 2.78
C GLY A 119 -4.54 9.78 1.98
N GLN A 120 -5.56 10.59 1.74
CA GLN A 120 -6.73 10.20 0.92
C GLN A 120 -6.36 10.10 -0.57
N SER A 121 -5.60 11.07 -1.08
CA SER A 121 -5.14 11.06 -2.47
C SER A 121 -4.29 9.83 -2.79
N LEU A 122 -3.41 9.40 -1.88
CA LEU A 122 -2.59 8.19 -2.05
C LEU A 122 -3.43 6.90 -2.04
N ARG A 123 -4.61 6.91 -1.42
CA ARG A 123 -5.57 5.79 -1.43
C ARG A 123 -6.54 5.82 -2.61
N GLY A 124 -6.50 6.87 -3.44
CA GLY A 124 -7.48 7.10 -4.49
C GLY A 124 -8.88 7.42 -3.96
N LEU A 125 -8.98 7.92 -2.73
CA LEU A 125 -10.23 8.39 -2.12
C LEU A 125 -10.38 9.90 -2.34
N ASP A 126 -11.59 10.41 -2.14
CA ASP A 126 -11.87 11.85 -2.20
C ASP A 126 -10.92 12.63 -1.24
N PRO A 127 -10.03 13.48 -1.78
CA PRO A 127 -9.09 14.26 -0.99
C PRO A 127 -9.74 15.33 -0.14
N THR A 128 -11.01 15.69 -0.42
CA THR A 128 -11.78 16.76 0.25
C THR A 128 -12.63 16.28 1.41
N ALA A 129 -12.82 14.96 1.52
CA ALA A 129 -13.57 14.34 2.59
C ALA A 129 -13.01 14.76 3.96
N ASN A 130 -13.88 15.14 4.91
CA ASN A 130 -13.54 15.52 6.29
C ASN A 130 -12.65 16.77 6.51
N LEU A 131 -12.34 17.55 5.47
CA LEU A 131 -11.55 18.78 5.61
C LEU A 131 -12.29 19.94 6.28
N HIS A 132 -13.63 19.88 6.33
CA HIS A 132 -14.50 20.87 6.99
C HIS A 132 -14.20 21.03 8.49
N LYS A 133 -13.48 20.09 9.11
CA LYS A 133 -13.08 20.16 10.52
C LYS A 133 -11.86 21.05 10.76
N TYR A 134 -11.06 21.32 9.73
CA TYR A 134 -9.77 22.00 9.85
C TYR A 134 -9.67 23.28 9.02
N LEU A 135 -10.50 23.44 7.99
CA LEU A 135 -10.47 24.58 7.08
C LEU A 135 -11.78 25.35 7.14
N SER A 136 -11.70 26.66 6.94
CA SER A 136 -12.88 27.51 6.78
C SER A 136 -13.60 27.21 5.47
N ALA A 137 -14.91 27.47 5.40
CA ALA A 137 -15.72 27.21 4.21
C ALA A 137 -15.18 27.91 2.95
N ALA A 138 -14.63 29.13 3.10
CA ALA A 138 -14.04 29.90 2.00
C ALA A 138 -12.73 29.29 1.47
N GLU A 139 -11.95 28.61 2.31
CA GLU A 139 -10.73 27.91 1.87
C GLU A 139 -11.07 26.60 1.16
N LEU A 140 -12.10 25.91 1.63
CA LEU A 140 -12.62 24.68 1.03
C LEU A 140 -13.14 24.92 -0.39
N GLU A 141 -13.84 26.04 -0.61
CA GLU A 141 -14.32 26.44 -1.93
C GLU A 141 -13.15 26.67 -2.90
N LYS A 142 -12.11 27.39 -2.48
CA LYS A 142 -10.89 27.59 -3.29
C LYS A 142 -10.19 26.28 -3.65
N ILE A 143 -10.13 25.35 -2.70
CA ILE A 143 -9.50 24.04 -2.92
C ILE A 143 -10.31 23.21 -3.93
N ASN A 144 -11.64 23.22 -3.83
CA ASN A 144 -12.51 22.53 -4.79
C ASN A 144 -12.29 23.04 -6.22
N THR A 145 -12.17 24.35 -6.42
CA THR A 145 -11.91 24.92 -7.75
C THR A 145 -10.60 24.41 -8.36
N HIS A 146 -9.54 24.24 -7.55
CA HIS A 146 -8.25 23.72 -8.02
C HIS A 146 -8.25 22.19 -8.21
N ILE A 147 -9.01 21.45 -7.42
CA ILE A 147 -9.11 19.99 -7.49
C ILE A 147 -9.90 19.57 -8.74
N THR A 148 -11.02 20.22 -9.05
CA THR A 148 -11.83 19.89 -10.24
C THR A 148 -11.00 19.93 -11.52
N ASN A 149 -10.12 20.92 -11.67
CA ASN A 149 -9.26 21.05 -12.86
C ASN A 149 -8.18 19.96 -12.97
N ARG A 150 -7.69 19.42 -11.84
CA ARG A 150 -6.60 18.43 -11.82
C ARG A 150 -7.11 16.99 -11.90
N TRP A 151 -8.27 16.70 -11.31
CA TRP A 151 -8.89 15.37 -11.37
C TRP A 151 -9.56 15.11 -12.72
N GLN A 152 -10.04 16.15 -13.41
CA GLN A 152 -10.48 16.02 -14.80
C GLN A 152 -9.33 15.57 -15.70
N PHE A 153 -8.13 16.15 -15.53
CA PHE A 153 -6.91 15.77 -16.25
C PHE A 153 -6.41 14.35 -15.92
N CYS A 154 -6.47 13.95 -14.64
CA CYS A 154 -6.02 12.63 -14.19
C CYS A 154 -7.02 11.50 -14.55
N SER A 155 -8.33 11.81 -14.64
CA SER A 155 -9.34 10.88 -15.15
C SER A 155 -9.23 10.66 -16.66
N LEU A 156 -8.87 11.71 -17.42
CA LEU A 156 -8.59 11.64 -18.85
C LEU A 156 -7.32 10.83 -19.17
N MET A 157 -6.29 10.87 -18.29
CA MET A 157 -5.06 10.08 -18.48
C MET A 157 -5.14 8.63 -17.99
N ARG A 158 -6.14 8.25 -17.17
CA ARG A 158 -6.40 6.85 -16.78
C ARG A 158 -7.36 6.12 -17.72
N CYS A 159 -7.96 6.81 -18.69
CA CYS A 159 -8.68 6.21 -19.81
C CYS A 159 -7.73 6.08 -21.01
N ASN A 160 -6.71 5.24 -20.89
CA ASN A 160 -6.02 4.58 -22.01
C ASN A 160 -5.25 3.37 -21.48
#